data_AF-A0A413JWU2-F1
#
_entry.id   AF-A0A413JWU2-F1
#
_cell.length_a   1.000
_cell.length_b   1.000
_cell.length_c   1.000
_cell.angle_alpha   90.00
_cell.angle_beta   90.00
_cell.angle_gamma   90.00
#
_symmetry.space_group_name_H-M   'P 1'
#
loop_
_entity.id
_entity.type
_entity.pdbx_description
1 polymer ?
#
loop_
_entity_poly.entity_id
_entity_poly.type
_entity_poly.pdbx_seq_one_letter_code
_entity_poly.pdbx_strand_id
1 'polypeptide(L)'
;MKTVHSPSPSPNRTKRQKANLFTNENPEAIVQMRMQSAQKEQHKVMVRLDNRTHVLVAPQNVTPEYIEMLRKKYQITYNAPARGGRR
;
A
#
# COMPACT_ATOMS: atom_id res chain seq x y z
N MET A 1 25.45 11.20 -41.26
CA MET A 1 24.14 11.70 -40.82
C MET A 1 23.31 10.52 -40.35
N LYS A 2 22.92 10.44 -39.07
CA LYS A 2 22.06 9.34 -38.58
C LYS A 2 20.60 9.70 -38.84
N THR A 3 19.96 9.04 -39.79
CA THR A 3 18.53 9.18 -40.06
C THR A 3 17.75 8.52 -38.93
N VAL A 4 17.10 9.33 -38.10
CA VAL A 4 16.19 8.85 -37.06
C VAL A 4 14.87 8.49 -37.72
N HIS A 5 14.53 7.21 -37.75
CA HIS A 5 13.20 6.76 -38.17
C HIS A 5 12.22 6.95 -37.02
N SER A 6 11.46 8.05 -37.04
CA SER A 6 10.24 8.12 -36.23
C SER A 6 9.24 7.10 -36.79
N PRO A 7 8.61 6.26 -35.96
CA PRO A 7 7.65 5.28 -36.46
C PRO A 7 6.53 5.99 -37.20
N SER A 8 6.26 5.52 -38.42
CA SER A 8 5.19 6.00 -39.29
C SER A 8 3.84 5.98 -38.54
N PRO A 9 3.04 7.07 -38.57
CA PRO A 9 1.70 7.05 -38.02
C PRO A 9 0.89 6.00 -38.77
N SER A 10 0.48 4.93 -38.08
CA SER A 10 -0.29 3.87 -38.72
C SER A 10 -1.62 4.44 -39.26
N PRO A 11 -2.06 4.03 -40.47
CA PRO A 11 -3.32 4.50 -41.06
C PRO A 11 -4.55 3.87 -40.39
N ASN A 12 -4.35 2.97 -39.42
CA ASN A 12 -5.42 2.26 -38.75
C ASN A 12 -6.10 3.18 -37.73
N ARG A 13 -7.40 3.46 -37.94
CA ARG A 13 -8.23 4.32 -37.08
C ARG A 13 -8.42 3.78 -35.66
N THR A 14 -8.01 2.54 -35.40
CA THR A 14 -7.81 1.99 -34.05
C THR A 14 -6.56 2.61 -33.41
N LYS A 15 -6.56 3.95 -33.25
CA LYS A 15 -5.64 4.63 -32.35
C LYS A 15 -5.81 3.98 -31.00
N ARG A 16 -4.72 3.41 -30.48
CA ARG A 16 -4.62 2.88 -29.12
C ARG A 16 -4.95 4.02 -28.15
N GLN A 17 -6.23 4.17 -27.80
CA GLN A 17 -6.66 5.12 -26.79
C GLN A 17 -5.96 4.72 -25.49
N LYS A 18 -5.16 5.64 -24.94
CA LYS A 18 -4.54 5.41 -23.64
C LYS A 18 -5.68 5.40 -22.63
N ALA A 19 -5.79 4.33 -21.85
CA ALA A 19 -6.70 4.32 -20.72
C ALA A 19 -6.33 5.49 -19.79
N ASN A 20 -7.31 6.32 -19.46
CA ASN A 20 -7.13 7.40 -18.51
C ASN A 20 -7.12 6.78 -17.10
N LEU A 21 -5.92 6.50 -16.58
CA LEU A 21 -5.74 5.89 -15.26
C LEU A 21 -6.20 6.79 -14.09
N PHE A 22 -6.46 8.07 -14.35
CA PHE A 22 -6.75 9.08 -13.33
C PHE A 22 -8.21 9.54 -13.31
N THR A 23 -9.01 9.16 -14.32
CA THR A 23 -10.45 9.44 -14.32
C THR A 23 -11.16 8.25 -13.69
N ASN A 24 -11.76 8.46 -12.52
CA ASN A 24 -12.61 7.46 -11.92
C ASN A 24 -14.06 7.68 -12.37
N GLU A 25 -14.65 6.65 -12.99
CA GLU A 25 -16.03 6.68 -13.48
C GLU A 25 -17.06 6.70 -12.35
N ASN A 26 -16.68 6.28 -11.14
CA ASN A 26 -17.54 6.33 -9.96
C ASN A 26 -16.81 6.88 -8.72
N PRO A 27 -16.73 8.22 -8.58
CA PRO A 27 -16.08 8.85 -7.42
C PRO A 27 -16.82 8.58 -6.11
N GLU A 28 -18.14 8.39 -6.14
CA GLU A 28 -18.96 8.14 -4.94
C GLU A 28 -18.61 6.81 -4.28
N ALA A 29 -18.31 5.76 -5.07
CA ALA A 29 -17.85 4.49 -4.56
C ALA A 29 -16.54 4.62 -3.75
N ILE A 30 -15.62 5.50 -4.16
CA ILE A 30 -14.39 5.77 -3.39
C ILE A 30 -14.74 6.37 -2.03
N VAL A 31 -15.66 7.33 -2.00
CA VAL A 31 -16.09 7.99 -0.76
C VAL A 31 -16.74 6.98 0.17
N GLN A 32 -17.63 6.13 -0.34
CA GLN A 32 -18.28 5.07 0.44
C GLN A 32 -17.27 4.07 1.00
N MET A 33 -16.30 3.62 0.19
CA MET A 33 -15.23 2.72 0.65
C MET A 33 -14.41 3.35 1.79
N ARG A 34 -14.07 4.64 1.68
CA ARG A 34 -13.35 5.38 2.74
C ARG A 34 -14.17 5.48 4.03
N MET A 35 -15.47 5.76 3.93
CA MET A 35 -16.34 5.84 5.10
C MET A 35 -16.51 4.47 5.77
N GLN A 36 -16.69 3.41 4.98
CA GLN A 36 -16.79 2.04 5.51
C GLN A 36 -15.48 1.57 6.15
N SER A 37 -14.32 1.90 5.57
CA SER A 37 -13.03 1.55 6.18
C SER A 37 -12.81 2.31 7.47
N ALA A 38 -13.12 3.61 7.51
CA ALA A 38 -13.02 4.42 8.72
C ALA A 38 -13.87 3.85 9.84
N GLN A 39 -15.13 3.49 9.57
CA GLN A 39 -16.02 2.87 10.56
C GLN A 39 -15.47 1.52 11.08
N LYS A 40 -14.93 0.67 10.20
CA LYS A 40 -14.33 -0.61 10.59
C LYS A 40 -13.05 -0.46 11.44
N GLU A 41 -12.35 0.66 11.31
CA GLU A 41 -11.08 0.91 12.01
C GLU A 41 -11.26 1.70 13.32
N GLN A 42 -12.38 2.39 13.51
CA GLN A 42 -12.67 3.20 14.70
C GLN A 42 -12.50 2.47 16.03
N HIS A 43 -12.73 1.15 16.06
CA HIS A 43 -12.65 0.36 17.28
C HIS A 43 -11.31 -0.36 17.47
N LYS A 44 -10.33 -0.20 16.57
CA LYS A 44 -9.04 -0.89 16.67
C LYS A 44 -8.04 -0.07 17.50
N VAL A 45 -7.19 -0.79 18.23
CA VAL A 45 -6.11 -0.24 19.03
C VAL A 45 -4.80 -0.38 18.27
N MET A 46 -3.97 0.66 18.29
CA MET A 46 -2.63 0.62 17.70
C MET A 46 -1.67 -0.11 18.65
N VAL A 47 -1.15 -1.26 18.21
CA VAL A 47 -0.18 -2.06 18.94
C VAL A 47 1.18 -1.94 18.28
N ARG A 48 2.20 -1.60 19.06
CA ARG A 48 3.59 -1.54 18.61
C ARG A 48 4.20 -2.94 18.68
N LEU A 49 4.52 -3.51 17.52
CA LEU A 49 5.22 -4.79 17.46
C LEU A 49 6.71 -4.61 17.69
N ASP A 50 7.28 -3.52 17.16
CA ASP A 50 8.70 -3.19 17.17
C ASP A 50 8.95 -1.68 17.00
N ASN A 51 10.21 -1.24 16.92
CA ASN A 51 10.52 0.20 16.80
C ASN A 51 9.99 0.87 15.52
N ARG A 52 9.80 0.09 14.46
CA ARG A 52 9.38 0.60 13.14
C ARG A 52 8.01 0.10 12.70
N THR A 53 7.39 -0.80 13.47
CA THR A 53 6.19 -1.54 13.02
C THR A 53 5.07 -1.40 14.04
N HIS A 54 3.96 -0.82 13.58
CA HIS A 54 2.72 -0.67 14.34
C HIS A 54 1.58 -1.34 13.56
N VAL A 55 0.65 -1.97 14.27
CA VAL A 55 -0.49 -2.68 13.68
C VAL A 55 -1.77 -2.29 14.41
N LEU A 56 -2.84 -2.04 13.67
CA LEU A 56 -4.18 -1.85 14.22
C LEU A 56 -4.82 -3.21 14.50
N VAL A 57 -5.09 -3.49 15.77
CA VAL A 57 -5.64 -4.76 16.25
C VAL A 57 -6.96 -4.51 16.95
N ALA A 58 -7.92 -5.41 16.82
CA ALA A 58 -9.16 -5.34 17.59
C ALA A 58 -8.85 -5.48 19.11
N PRO A 59 -9.54 -4.75 20.00
CA PRO A 59 -9.21 -4.70 21.43
C PRO A 59 -9.28 -6.09 22.09
N GLN A 60 -10.14 -6.98 21.60
CA GLN A 60 -10.25 -8.35 22.09
C GLN A 60 -9.01 -9.21 21.80
N ASN A 61 -8.24 -8.84 20.77
CA ASN A 61 -7.07 -9.59 20.31
C ASN A 61 -5.75 -8.97 20.80
N VAL A 62 -5.78 -8.00 21.69
CA VAL A 62 -4.57 -7.41 22.30
C VAL A 62 -4.08 -8.34 23.42
N THR A 63 -3.68 -9.55 23.03
CA THR A 63 -3.09 -10.56 23.91
C THR A 63 -1.61 -10.75 23.55
N PRO A 64 -0.75 -11.09 24.53
CA PRO A 64 0.68 -11.29 24.27
C PRO A 64 0.93 -12.39 23.24
N GLU A 65 0.17 -13.48 23.29
CA GLU A 65 0.27 -14.60 22.32
C GLU A 65 -0.03 -14.15 20.88
N TYR A 66 -1.07 -13.32 20.71
CA TYR A 66 -1.43 -12.79 19.41
C TYR A 66 -0.36 -11.81 18.89
N ILE A 67 0.21 -11.00 19.76
CA ILE A 67 1.31 -10.09 19.42
C ILE A 67 2.56 -10.87 18.98
N GLU A 68 2.90 -11.97 19.64
CA GLU A 68 3.99 -12.85 19.21
C GLU A 68 3.73 -13.51 17.87
N MET A 69 2.50 -13.98 17.64
CA MET A 69 2.09 -14.51 16.35
C MET A 69 2.25 -13.45 15.24
N LEU A 70 1.87 -12.19 15.50
CA LEU A 70 2.08 -11.10 14.56
C LEU A 70 3.57 -10.82 14.32
N ARG A 71 4.40 -10.84 15.38
CA ARG A 71 5.86 -10.69 15.24
C ARG A 71 6.46 -11.77 14.35
N LYS A 72 6.06 -13.03 14.53
CA LYS A 72 6.48 -14.16 13.67
C LYS A 72 5.99 -13.98 12.23
N LYS A 73 4.71 -13.62 12.06
CA LYS A 73 4.09 -13.41 10.74
C LYS A 73 4.80 -12.34 9.92
N TYR A 74 5.15 -11.22 10.54
CA TYR A 74 5.85 -10.12 9.87
C TYR A 74 7.37 -10.28 9.87
N GLN A 75 7.88 -11.47 10.27
CA GLN A 75 9.30 -11.78 10.35
C GLN A 75 10.09 -10.67 11.07
N ILE A 76 9.50 -10.15 12.15
CA ILE A 76 10.12 -9.16 13.03
C ILE A 76 11.14 -9.92 13.87
N THR A 77 12.25 -10.30 13.23
CA THR A 77 13.42 -10.86 13.89
C THR A 77 14.33 -9.68 14.22
N TYR A 78 14.31 -9.29 15.49
CA TYR A 78 15.32 -8.38 16.01
C TYR A 78 16.69 -9.06 15.83
N ASN A 79 17.59 -8.44 15.06
CA ASN A 79 19.07 -8.58 15.10
C ASN A 79 19.80 -8.00 13.87
N ALA A 80 19.19 -7.12 13.07
CA ALA A 80 19.99 -6.29 12.16
C ALA A 80 20.45 -5.03 12.93
N PRO A 81 21.74 -4.89 13.31
CA PRO A 81 22.21 -3.62 13.82
C PRO A 81 21.93 -2.55 12.75
N ALA A 82 21.44 -1.39 13.18
CA ALA A 82 21.18 -0.27 12.30
C ALA A 82 22.48 0.11 11.57
N ARG A 83 22.64 -0.35 10.33
CA ARG A 83 23.78 0.00 9.47
C ARG A 83 23.47 1.33 8.81
N GLY A 84 23.92 2.42 9.41
CA GLY A 84 23.80 3.74 8.82
C GLY A 84 24.16 4.86 9.80
N GLY A 85 25.24 5.55 9.49
CA GLY A 85 25.64 6.83 10.07
C GLY A 85 26.24 7.65 8.94
N ARG A 86 25.93 8.95 8.91
CA ARG A 86 26.57 9.87 7.97
C ARG A 86 28.04 9.97 8.38
N ARG A 87 28.97 9.73 7.44
CA ARG A 87 30.40 9.99 7.64
C ARG A 87 30.63 11.47 7.93
#